data_AF-A0A0M8N355-F1
#
_entry.id   AF-A0A0M8N355-F1
#
_cell.length_a   1.000
_cell.length_b   1.000
_cell.length_c   1.000
_cell.angle_alpha   90.00
_cell.angle_beta   90.00
_cell.angle_gamma   90.00
#
_symmetry.space_group_name_H-M   'P 1'
#
loop_
_entity.id
_entity.type
_entity.pdbx_description
1 polymer ?
#
loop_
_entity_poly.entity_id
_entity_poly.type
_entity_poly.pdbx_seq_one_letter_code
_entity_poly.pdbx_strand_id
1 'polypeptide(L)'
;MLILVVSFLDVDDVFHLSRTCHRLRRLCLDPIIKLYRLRDARLTLDLLLSSPSRPTLSDLISRFIFMTNNTVISRRLARSLVSIRLSRRLALRPSADSLVQRAVLPRECVPGMGPVLVAPALVAKRKAIEKERLKDSLRRWIAGKWRGEVQEREADVRRYHEAHGVGRVWRLRRFWEKVSRGEAAAQ
;
A
#
# COMPACT_ATOMS: atom_id res chain seq x y z
N MET A 1 -8.78 1.14 -62.68
CA MET A 1 -8.33 0.22 -61.60
C MET A 1 -7.30 0.85 -60.68
N LEU A 2 -6.08 1.22 -61.13
CA LEU A 2 -5.03 1.80 -60.26
C LEU A 2 -5.41 3.10 -59.54
N ILE A 3 -6.19 3.98 -60.17
CA ILE A 3 -6.67 5.25 -59.58
C ILE A 3 -7.53 5.00 -58.32
N LEU A 4 -8.37 3.96 -58.33
CA LEU A 4 -9.22 3.59 -57.20
C LEU A 4 -8.38 3.04 -56.04
N VAL A 5 -7.34 2.26 -56.34
CA VAL A 5 -6.44 1.74 -55.30
C VAL A 5 -5.68 2.89 -54.62
N VAL A 6 -5.12 3.81 -55.42
CA VAL A 6 -4.35 4.95 -54.90
C VAL A 6 -5.22 5.94 -54.12
N SER A 7 -6.53 6.01 -54.39
CA SER A 7 -7.43 6.87 -53.60
C SER A 7 -7.68 6.38 -52.17
N PHE A 8 -7.51 5.08 -51.87
CA PHE A 8 -7.71 4.53 -50.53
C PHE A 8 -6.43 4.41 -49.69
N LEU A 9 -5.26 4.66 -50.29
CA LEU A 9 -3.99 4.62 -49.57
C LEU A 9 -3.86 5.82 -48.61
N ASP A 10 -3.13 5.65 -47.52
CA ASP A 10 -2.83 6.75 -46.59
C ASP A 10 -1.84 7.75 -47.22
N VAL A 11 -1.69 8.94 -46.62
CA VAL A 11 -0.79 9.99 -47.10
C VAL A 11 0.65 9.48 -47.20
N ASP A 12 1.10 8.71 -46.22
CA ASP A 12 2.45 8.13 -46.20
C ASP A 12 2.65 7.09 -47.30
N ASP A 13 1.67 6.21 -47.51
CA ASP A 13 1.72 5.19 -48.57
C ASP A 13 1.76 5.82 -49.96
N VAL A 14 0.95 6.85 -50.20
CA VAL A 14 0.96 7.60 -51.46
C VAL A 14 2.30 8.29 -51.68
N PHE A 15 2.91 8.83 -50.61
CA PHE A 15 4.25 9.41 -50.69
C PHE A 15 5.30 8.36 -51.07
N HIS A 16 5.31 7.20 -50.43
CA HIS A 16 6.23 6.11 -50.78
C HIS A 16 6.03 5.64 -52.22
N LEU A 17 4.78 5.49 -52.67
CA LEU A 17 4.42 5.07 -54.02
C LEU A 17 4.84 6.09 -55.09
N SER A 18 4.84 7.39 -54.76
CA SER A 18 5.36 8.44 -55.63
C SER A 18 6.88 8.39 -55.83
N ARG A 19 7.62 7.73 -54.92
CA ARG A 19 9.08 7.62 -54.96
C ARG A 19 9.58 6.37 -55.68
N THR A 20 8.72 5.39 -55.95
CA THR A 20 9.13 4.14 -56.60
C THR A 20 9.32 4.28 -58.11
N CYS A 21 8.48 5.05 -58.82
CA CYS A 21 8.69 5.33 -60.24
C CYS A 21 8.01 6.63 -60.73
N HIS A 22 8.51 7.17 -61.86
CA HIS A 22 8.00 8.43 -62.43
C HIS A 22 6.53 8.37 -62.88
N ARG A 23 6.07 7.21 -63.34
CA ARG A 23 4.67 7.02 -63.77
C ARG A 23 3.72 7.05 -62.58
N LEU A 24 4.08 6.36 -61.50
CA LEU A 24 3.33 6.38 -60.25
C LEU A 24 3.35 7.76 -59.58
N ARG A 25 4.49 8.45 -59.62
CA ARG A 25 4.58 9.86 -59.20
C ARG A 25 3.58 10.75 -59.92
N ARG A 26 3.47 10.62 -61.24
CA ARG A 26 2.50 11.40 -62.04
C ARG A 26 1.06 11.05 -61.68
N LEU A 27 0.77 9.79 -61.41
CA LEU A 27 -0.55 9.34 -60.95
C LEU A 27 -0.88 9.88 -59.54
N CYS A 28 0.03 9.78 -58.58
CA CYS A 28 -0.17 10.30 -57.21
C CYS A 28 -0.41 11.82 -57.17
N LEU A 29 0.11 12.56 -58.15
CA LEU A 29 -0.08 14.01 -58.29
C LEU A 29 -1.29 14.39 -59.16
N ASP A 30 -2.04 13.40 -59.69
CA ASP A 30 -3.19 13.65 -60.55
C ASP A 30 -4.33 14.35 -59.77
N PRO A 31 -4.86 15.48 -60.28
CA PRO A 31 -5.97 16.19 -59.64
C PRO A 31 -7.22 15.31 -59.44
N ILE A 32 -7.44 14.31 -60.30
CA ILE A 32 -8.58 13.40 -60.21
C ILE A 32 -8.50 12.58 -58.92
N ILE A 33 -7.32 12.06 -58.55
CA ILE A 33 -7.13 11.31 -57.29
C ILE A 33 -7.41 12.23 -56.09
N LYS A 34 -6.92 13.46 -56.15
CA LYS A 34 -7.16 14.44 -55.08
C LYS A 34 -8.65 14.74 -54.91
N LEU A 35 -9.41 14.85 -56.00
CA LEU A 35 -10.86 15.05 -55.95
C LEU A 35 -11.58 13.85 -55.31
N TYR A 36 -11.23 12.62 -55.69
CA TYR A 36 -11.81 11.42 -55.08
C TYR A 36 -11.50 11.32 -53.59
N ARG A 37 -10.24 11.57 -53.18
CA ARG A 37 -9.84 11.56 -51.76
C ARG A 37 -10.55 12.62 -50.94
N LEU A 38 -10.71 13.84 -51.48
CA LEU A 38 -11.47 14.89 -50.81
C LEU A 38 -12.95 14.54 -50.66
N ARG A 39 -13.56 13.93 -51.69
CA ARG A 39 -14.95 13.48 -51.63
C ARG A 39 -15.13 12.38 -50.59
N ASP A 40 -14.25 11.39 -50.57
CA ASP A 40 -14.29 10.28 -49.62
C ASP A 40 -14.02 10.74 -48.18
N ALA A 41 -13.02 11.61 -47.98
CA ALA A 41 -12.75 12.24 -46.70
C ALA A 41 -13.96 13.03 -46.20
N ARG A 42 -14.67 13.77 -47.05
CA ARG A 42 -15.91 14.48 -46.66
C ARG A 42 -17.00 13.52 -46.20
N LEU A 43 -17.18 12.40 -46.90
CA LEU A 43 -18.21 11.40 -46.55
C LEU A 43 -17.88 10.64 -45.26
N THR A 44 -16.61 10.35 -45.01
CA THR A 44 -16.15 9.56 -43.84
C THR A 44 -15.95 10.42 -42.60
N LEU A 45 -15.46 11.65 -42.74
CA LEU A 45 -15.12 12.54 -41.63
C LEU A 45 -16.34 12.89 -40.78
N ASP A 46 -17.49 13.18 -41.40
CA ASP A 46 -18.71 13.50 -40.65
C ASP A 46 -19.17 12.32 -39.79
N LEU A 47 -19.11 11.09 -40.34
CA LEU A 47 -19.43 9.86 -39.63
C LEU A 47 -18.48 9.60 -38.46
N LEU A 48 -17.18 9.82 -38.65
CA LEU A 48 -16.17 9.61 -37.62
C LEU A 48 -16.24 10.67 -36.52
N LEU A 49 -16.52 11.94 -36.86
CA LEU A 49 -16.66 13.02 -35.90
C LEU A 49 -17.94 12.91 -35.07
N SER A 50 -19.02 12.37 -35.66
CA SER A 50 -20.32 12.14 -35.01
C SER A 50 -20.42 10.77 -34.32
N SER A 51 -19.40 9.92 -34.42
CA SER A 51 -19.43 8.57 -33.85
C SER A 51 -19.53 8.61 -32.32
N PRO A 52 -20.42 7.80 -31.69
CA PRO A 52 -20.53 7.74 -30.23
C PRO A 52 -19.32 7.11 -29.54
N SER A 53 -18.41 6.49 -30.32
CA SER A 53 -17.15 5.96 -29.81
C SER A 53 -16.09 7.04 -29.58
N ARG A 54 -16.31 8.26 -30.09
CA ARG A 54 -15.36 9.36 -29.96
C ARG A 54 -15.40 9.93 -28.54
N PRO A 55 -14.27 9.96 -27.81
CA PRO A 55 -14.21 10.55 -26.49
C PRO A 55 -14.49 12.06 -26.56
N THR A 56 -15.25 12.57 -25.60
CA THR A 56 -15.53 14.00 -25.48
C THR A 56 -14.28 14.76 -25.03
N LEU A 57 -14.26 16.08 -25.22
CA LEU A 57 -13.16 16.92 -24.74
C LEU A 57 -12.97 16.80 -23.22
N SER A 58 -14.06 16.70 -22.45
CA SER A 58 -14.00 16.52 -20.99
C SER A 58 -13.38 15.17 -20.61
N ASP A 59 -13.67 14.10 -21.36
CA ASP A 59 -13.05 12.79 -21.17
C ASP A 59 -11.56 12.81 -21.53
N LEU A 60 -11.17 13.53 -22.59
CA LEU A 60 -9.76 13.71 -22.92
C LEU A 60 -9.00 14.51 -21.84
N ILE A 61 -9.64 15.51 -21.23
CA ILE A 61 -9.09 16.29 -20.12
C ILE A 61 -8.97 15.41 -18.86
N SER A 62 -10.00 14.63 -18.54
CA SER A 62 -10.01 13.76 -17.35
C SER A 62 -8.94 12.67 -17.44
N ARG A 63 -8.70 12.13 -18.64
CA ARG A 63 -7.63 11.18 -18.94
C ARG A 63 -6.24 11.81 -19.05
N PHE A 64 -6.12 13.13 -18.86
CA PHE A 64 -4.88 13.89 -19.03
C PHE A 64 -4.25 13.79 -20.42
N ILE A 65 -5.04 13.49 -21.45
CA ILE A 65 -4.61 13.43 -22.85
C ILE A 65 -4.59 14.84 -23.43
N PHE A 66 -5.68 15.59 -23.23
CA PHE A 66 -5.75 16.99 -23.62
C PHE A 66 -5.39 17.89 -22.44
N MET A 67 -4.45 18.80 -22.65
CA MET A 67 -3.99 19.74 -21.64
C MET A 67 -4.29 21.16 -22.08
N THR A 68 -4.98 21.92 -21.24
CA THR A 68 -5.14 23.37 -21.43
C THR A 68 -3.88 24.08 -20.96
N ASN A 69 -3.66 25.31 -21.42
CA ASN A 69 -2.51 26.11 -20.97
C ASN A 69 -2.45 26.23 -19.43
N ASN A 70 -3.62 26.40 -18.79
CA ASN A 70 -3.73 26.44 -17.34
C ASN A 70 -3.29 25.14 -16.67
N THR A 71 -3.60 23.96 -17.23
CA THR A 71 -3.14 22.69 -16.64
C THR A 71 -1.64 22.46 -16.84
N VAL A 72 -1.07 22.95 -17.94
CA VAL A 72 0.39 22.94 -18.16
C VAL A 72 1.09 23.81 -17.13
N ILE A 73 0.65 25.06 -16.95
CA ILE A 73 1.22 26.00 -15.99
C ILE A 73 1.05 25.48 -14.56
N SER A 74 -0.15 25.02 -14.19
CA SER A 74 -0.41 24.51 -12.84
C SER A 74 0.44 23.31 -12.48
N ARG A 75 0.69 22.39 -13.43
CA ARG A 75 1.62 21.26 -13.22
C ARG A 75 3.06 21.71 -13.02
N ARG A 76 3.52 22.71 -13.77
CA ARG A 76 4.86 23.26 -13.61
C ARG A 76 5.02 23.87 -12.21
N LEU A 77 4.04 24.66 -11.78
CA LEU A 77 4.01 25.23 -10.44
C LEU A 77 3.97 24.14 -9.36
N ALA A 78 3.08 23.15 -9.49
CA ALA A 78 2.95 22.04 -8.54
C ALA A 78 4.27 21.28 -8.39
N ARG A 79 4.96 20.97 -9.50
CA ARG A 79 6.30 20.33 -9.46
C ARG A 79 7.33 21.20 -8.74
N SER A 80 7.34 22.50 -9.00
CA SER A 80 8.23 23.45 -8.31
C SER A 80 7.98 23.45 -6.80
N LEU A 81 6.72 23.53 -6.38
CA LEU A 81 6.34 23.52 -4.97
C LEU A 81 6.68 22.18 -4.28
N VAL A 82 6.46 21.05 -4.96
CA VAL A 82 6.86 19.72 -4.46
C VAL A 82 8.39 19.64 -4.32
N SER A 83 9.14 20.15 -5.29
CA SER A 83 10.61 20.19 -5.24
C SER A 83 11.11 21.02 -4.06
N ILE A 84 10.57 22.22 -3.86
CA ILE A 84 10.90 23.09 -2.72
C ILE A 84 10.56 22.41 -1.38
N ARG A 85 9.40 21.75 -1.30
CA ARG A 85 8.99 21.02 -0.09
C ARG A 85 9.91 19.83 0.19
N LEU A 86 10.30 19.11 -0.85
CA LEU A 86 11.18 17.95 -0.74
C LEU A 86 12.58 18.37 -0.31
N SER A 87 13.16 19.42 -0.92
CA SER A 87 14.50 19.90 -0.56
C SER A 87 14.58 20.30 0.92
N ARG A 88 13.57 21.04 1.41
CA ARG A 88 13.46 21.39 2.84
C ARG A 88 13.35 20.17 3.74
N ARG A 89 12.54 19.17 3.38
CA ARG A 89 12.35 17.94 4.17
C ARG A 89 13.58 17.04 4.16
N LEU A 90 14.32 16.99 3.05
CA LEU A 90 15.56 16.22 2.95
C LEU A 90 16.68 16.83 3.79
N ALA A 91 16.77 18.16 3.84
CA ALA A 91 17.72 18.85 4.71
C ALA A 91 17.46 18.57 6.21
N LEU A 92 16.19 18.43 6.60
CA LEU A 92 15.77 18.09 7.96
C LEU A 92 15.66 16.57 8.21
N ARG A 93 16.22 15.73 7.33
CA ARG A 93 16.07 14.28 7.41
C ARG A 93 16.76 13.74 8.69
N PRO A 94 16.03 13.06 9.58
CA PRO A 94 16.64 12.43 10.76
C PRO A 94 17.65 11.35 10.37
N SER A 95 18.72 11.20 11.15
CA SER A 95 19.71 10.15 10.97
C SER A 95 19.11 8.77 11.25
N ALA A 96 19.67 7.71 10.65
CA ALA A 96 19.22 6.34 10.90
C ALA A 96 19.31 5.97 12.39
N ASP A 97 20.35 6.46 13.09
CA ASP A 97 20.51 6.28 14.53
C ASP A 97 19.35 6.87 15.33
N SER A 98 18.98 8.12 15.02
CA SER A 98 17.84 8.77 15.68
C SER A 98 16.51 8.02 15.47
N LEU A 99 16.35 7.35 14.33
CA LEU A 99 15.17 6.52 14.04
C LEU A 99 15.18 5.20 14.83
N VAL A 100 16.36 4.63 15.07
CA VAL A 100 16.52 3.44 15.92
C VAL A 100 16.27 3.78 17.38
N GLN A 101 16.81 4.91 17.87
CA GLN A 101 16.58 5.39 19.23
C GLN A 101 15.08 5.65 19.51
N ARG A 102 14.34 6.15 18.52
CA ARG A 102 12.88 6.35 18.60
C ARG A 102 12.07 5.07 18.35
N ALA A 103 12.71 3.92 18.23
CA ALA A 103 12.10 2.62 17.92
C ALA A 103 11.26 2.58 16.63
N VAL A 104 11.49 3.51 15.69
CA VAL A 104 10.84 3.54 14.37
C VAL A 104 11.48 2.51 13.44
N LEU A 105 12.82 2.45 13.45
CA LEU A 105 13.58 1.49 12.65
C LEU A 105 14.21 0.42 13.56
N PRO A 106 14.12 -0.87 13.21
CA PRO A 106 14.84 -1.91 13.93
C PRO A 106 16.35 -1.74 13.75
N ARG A 107 17.12 -1.82 14.84
CA ARG A 107 18.59 -1.72 14.84
C ARG A 107 19.29 -2.68 13.87
N GLU A 108 18.70 -3.86 13.67
CA GLU A 108 19.21 -4.92 12.79
C GLU A 108 19.12 -4.57 11.30
N CYS A 109 18.29 -3.60 10.93
CA CYS A 109 18.16 -3.14 9.53
C CYS A 109 19.23 -2.11 9.15
N VAL A 110 19.92 -1.52 10.13
CA VAL A 110 20.89 -0.44 9.89
C VAL A 110 22.28 -1.04 9.85
N PRO A 111 23.04 -0.86 8.75
CA PRO A 111 24.43 -1.29 8.68
C PRO A 111 25.25 -0.73 9.84
N GLY A 112 25.99 -1.59 10.54
CA GLY A 112 26.86 -1.21 11.65
C GLY A 112 26.20 -1.03 13.02
N MET A 113 24.87 -1.13 13.14
CA MET A 113 24.17 -1.03 14.45
C MET A 113 23.71 -2.37 15.03
N GLY A 114 23.74 -3.44 14.24
CA GLY A 114 23.35 -4.78 14.66
C GLY A 114 24.49 -5.79 14.43
N PRO A 115 24.51 -6.89 15.21
CA PRO A 115 25.50 -7.97 15.01
C PRO A 115 25.31 -8.69 13.67
N VAL A 116 24.08 -8.71 13.14
CA VAL A 116 23.73 -9.26 11.83
C VAL A 116 22.81 -8.28 11.13
N LEU A 117 23.16 -7.91 9.89
CA LEU A 117 22.31 -7.10 9.03
C LEU A 117 21.16 -7.96 8.51
N VAL A 118 19.93 -7.60 8.88
CA VAL A 118 18.72 -8.28 8.43
C VAL A 118 18.02 -7.43 7.38
N ALA A 119 17.69 -8.06 6.25
CA ALA A 119 16.89 -7.40 5.21
C ALA A 119 15.53 -6.96 5.79
N PRO A 120 15.04 -5.73 5.51
CA PRO A 120 13.79 -5.21 6.09
C PRO A 120 12.58 -6.14 5.94
N ALA A 121 12.50 -6.86 4.81
CA ALA A 121 11.44 -7.82 4.53
C ALA A 121 11.37 -9.00 5.52
N LEU A 122 12.47 -9.36 6.17
CA LEU A 122 12.56 -10.53 7.06
C LEU A 122 12.37 -10.19 8.54
N VAL A 123 12.45 -8.91 8.90
CA VAL A 123 12.50 -8.47 10.31
C VAL A 123 11.23 -8.83 11.07
N ALA A 124 10.06 -8.66 10.43
CA ALA A 124 8.78 -9.01 11.03
C ALA A 124 8.72 -10.51 11.36
N LYS A 125 9.15 -11.37 10.42
CA LYS A 125 9.17 -12.82 10.61
C LYS A 125 10.15 -13.23 11.71
N ARG A 126 11.36 -12.66 11.71
CA ARG A 126 12.35 -12.90 12.76
C ARG A 126 11.82 -12.52 14.14
N LYS A 127 11.29 -11.30 14.29
CA LYS A 127 10.73 -10.82 15.56
C LYS A 127 9.53 -11.66 16.02
N ALA A 128 8.69 -12.13 15.10
CA ALA A 128 7.60 -13.04 15.44
C ALA A 128 8.13 -14.36 16.01
N ILE A 129 9.15 -14.95 15.38
CA ILE A 129 9.79 -16.18 15.87
C ILE A 129 10.44 -15.95 17.24
N GLU A 130 11.18 -14.85 17.42
CA GLU A 130 11.79 -14.50 18.71
C GLU A 130 10.74 -14.30 19.80
N LYS A 131 9.63 -13.64 19.48
CA LYS A 131 8.50 -13.45 20.41
C LYS A 131 7.88 -14.78 20.84
N GLU A 132 7.65 -15.71 19.91
CA GLU A 132 7.11 -17.04 20.27
C GLU A 132 8.12 -17.84 21.10
N ARG A 133 9.41 -17.82 20.76
CA ARG A 133 10.46 -18.46 21.58
C ARG A 133 10.50 -17.91 23.00
N LEU A 134 10.36 -16.59 23.17
CA LEU A 134 10.29 -15.95 24.47
C LEU A 134 9.04 -16.38 25.25
N LYS A 135 7.86 -16.37 24.60
CA LYS A 135 6.61 -16.85 25.20
C LYS A 135 6.72 -18.28 25.67
N ASP A 136 7.25 -19.18 24.85
CA ASP A 136 7.38 -20.59 25.20
C ASP A 136 8.37 -20.82 26.35
N SER A 137 9.44 -20.02 26.39
CA SER A 137 10.41 -20.06 27.49
C SER A 137 9.79 -19.54 28.80
N LEU A 138 9.02 -18.44 28.74
CA LEU A 138 8.25 -17.92 29.86
C LEU A 138 7.22 -18.93 30.36
N ARG A 139 6.46 -19.57 29.47
CA ARG A 139 5.49 -20.62 29.83
C ARG A 139 6.17 -21.77 30.57
N ARG A 140 7.33 -22.24 30.08
CA ARG A 140 8.11 -23.29 30.73
C ARG A 140 8.61 -22.86 32.11
N TRP A 141 9.13 -21.64 32.25
CA TRP A 141 9.60 -21.12 33.53
C TRP A 141 8.46 -20.94 34.55
N ILE A 142 7.32 -20.40 34.12
CA ILE A 142 6.11 -20.27 34.94
C ILE A 142 5.64 -21.65 35.40
N ALA A 143 5.67 -22.65 34.51
CA ALA A 143 5.23 -24.00 34.81
C ALA A 143 6.13 -24.74 35.80
N GLY A 144 7.44 -24.65 35.61
CA GLY A 144 8.40 -25.41 36.40
C GLY A 144 8.75 -24.75 37.73
N LYS A 145 9.14 -23.47 37.69
CA LYS A 145 9.69 -22.78 38.87
C LYS A 145 8.65 -21.98 39.61
N TRP A 146 7.94 -21.11 38.89
CA TRP A 146 7.08 -20.13 39.55
C TRP A 146 5.85 -20.78 40.18
N ARG A 147 5.18 -21.72 39.50
CA ARG A 147 4.05 -22.45 40.10
C ARG A 147 4.45 -23.23 41.34
N GLY A 148 5.63 -23.86 41.36
CA GLY A 148 6.16 -24.54 42.54
C GLY A 148 6.42 -23.59 43.69
N GLU A 149 7.15 -22.50 43.45
CA GLU A 149 7.46 -21.48 44.48
C GLU A 149 6.20 -20.77 45.01
N VAL A 150 5.19 -20.53 44.15
CA VAL A 150 3.89 -19.97 44.57
C VAL A 150 3.10 -20.99 45.39
N GLN A 151 3.09 -22.26 44.99
CA GLN A 151 2.37 -23.31 45.71
C GLN A 151 3.00 -23.60 47.08
N GLU A 152 4.34 -23.56 47.20
CA GLU A 152 5.04 -23.65 48.48
C GLU A 152 4.73 -22.45 49.37
N ARG A 153 4.79 -21.22 48.84
CA ARG A 153 4.41 -20.01 49.60
C ARG A 153 2.95 -20.03 50.04
N GLU A 154 2.03 -20.47 49.18
CA GLU A 154 0.63 -20.64 49.56
C GLU A 154 0.44 -21.72 50.63
N ALA A 155 1.20 -22.82 50.56
CA ALA A 155 1.16 -23.87 51.56
C ALA A 155 1.70 -23.37 52.92
N ASP A 156 2.77 -22.58 52.93
CA ASP A 156 3.32 -21.99 54.14
C ASP A 156 2.39 -20.94 54.75
N VAL A 157 1.75 -20.12 53.92
CA VAL A 157 0.70 -19.19 54.38
C VAL A 157 -0.49 -19.96 54.94
N ARG A 158 -0.94 -21.05 54.30
CA ARG A 158 -2.01 -21.90 54.86
C ARG A 158 -1.62 -22.50 56.21
N ARG A 159 -0.43 -23.09 56.32
CA ARG A 159 0.12 -23.63 57.57
C ARG A 159 0.20 -22.56 58.67
N TYR A 160 0.66 -21.35 58.33
CA TYR A 160 0.71 -20.22 59.25
C TYR A 160 -0.70 -19.81 59.73
N HIS A 161 -1.66 -19.71 58.82
CA HIS A 161 -3.05 -19.38 59.13
C HIS A 161 -3.75 -20.46 59.98
N GLU A 162 -3.39 -21.73 59.80
CA GLU A 162 -3.88 -22.85 60.59
C GLU A 162 -3.27 -22.86 62.00
N ALA A 163 -1.95 -22.66 62.11
CA ALA A 163 -1.24 -22.57 63.39
C ALA A 163 -1.69 -21.38 64.24
N HIS A 164 -1.93 -20.22 63.62
CA HIS A 164 -2.40 -19.01 64.30
C HIS A 164 -3.93 -18.92 64.41
N GLY A 165 -4.67 -19.95 63.96
CA GLY A 165 -6.12 -20.03 64.11
C GLY A 165 -6.95 -19.03 63.30
N VAL A 166 -6.34 -18.26 62.41
CA VAL A 166 -6.99 -17.23 61.56
C VAL A 166 -8.10 -17.83 60.69
N GLY A 167 -7.93 -19.09 60.24
CA GLY A 167 -8.95 -19.82 59.49
C GLY A 167 -10.23 -20.17 60.28
N ARG A 168 -10.22 -20.11 61.62
CA ARG A 168 -11.42 -20.30 62.46
C ARG A 168 -12.27 -19.02 62.52
N VAL A 169 -11.61 -17.87 62.69
CA VAL A 169 -12.28 -16.55 62.70
C VAL A 169 -12.85 -16.23 61.32
N TRP A 170 -12.13 -16.54 60.24
CA TRP A 170 -12.63 -16.35 58.89
C TRP A 170 -13.81 -17.29 58.56
N ARG A 171 -13.79 -18.54 59.03
CA ARG A 171 -14.93 -19.47 58.92
C ARG A 171 -16.14 -18.99 59.70
N LEU A 172 -15.96 -18.45 60.90
CA LEU A 172 -17.03 -17.85 61.71
C LEU A 172 -17.62 -16.62 61.02
N ARG A 173 -16.79 -15.71 60.50
CA ARG A 173 -17.26 -14.54 59.75
C ARG A 173 -18.04 -14.95 58.50
N ARG A 174 -17.53 -15.91 57.73
CA ARG A 174 -18.19 -16.39 56.50
C ARG A 174 -19.49 -17.15 56.80
N PHE A 175 -19.54 -17.86 57.93
CA PHE A 175 -20.76 -18.48 58.46
C PHE A 175 -21.80 -17.41 58.81
N TRP A 176 -21.44 -16.38 59.58
CA TRP A 176 -22.36 -15.28 59.92
C TRP A 176 -22.81 -14.47 58.71
N GLU A 177 -21.92 -14.22 57.73
CA GLU A 177 -22.30 -13.61 56.44
C GLU A 177 -23.33 -14.49 55.69
N LYS A 178 -23.18 -15.82 55.72
CA LYS A 178 -24.12 -16.75 55.07
C LYS A 178 -25.47 -16.85 55.79
N VAL A 179 -25.46 -16.80 57.12
CA VAL A 179 -26.67 -16.71 57.96
C VAL A 179 -27.40 -15.39 57.70
N SER A 180 -26.69 -14.27 57.57
CA SER A 180 -27.29 -12.96 57.25
C SER A 180 -27.94 -12.90 55.87
N ARG A 181 -27.49 -13.76 54.94
CA ARG A 181 -28.07 -13.90 53.58
C ARG A 181 -29.21 -14.91 53.50
N GLY A 182 -29.57 -15.57 54.61
CA GLY A 182 -30.69 -16.52 54.68
C GLY A 182 -30.43 -17.89 54.05
N GLU A 183 -29.19 -18.19 53.61
CA GLU A 183 -28.86 -19.41 52.86
C GLU A 183 -28.57 -20.64 53.75
N ALA A 184 -28.65 -20.50 55.08
CA ALA A 184 -28.24 -21.55 56.03
C ALA A 184 -29.41 -22.41 56.57
N ALA A 185 -30.64 -22.23 56.07
CA ALA A 185 -31.81 -23.03 56.46
C ALA A 185 -32.24 -23.97 55.31
N ALA A 186 -31.44 -25.00 55.06
CA ALA A 186 -31.86 -26.19 54.31
C ALA A 186 -30.96 -27.38 54.69
N GLN A 187 -31.20 -27.91 55.89
CA GLN A 187 -31.05 -29.31 56.25
C GLN A 187 -32.02 -29.60 57.38
#